data_AF-A0A1I3V3S6-F1
#
_entry.id   AF-A0A1I3V3S6-F1
#
_cell.length_a   1.000
_cell.length_b   1.000
_cell.length_c   1.000
_cell.angle_alpha   90.00
_cell.angle_beta   90.00
_cell.angle_gamma   90.00
#
_symmetry.space_group_name_H-M   'P 1'
#
loop_
_entity.id
_entity.type
_entity.pdbx_description
1 polymer ?
#
loop_
_entity_poly.entity_id
_entity_poly.type
_entity_poly.pdbx_seq_one_letter_code
_entity_poly.pdbx_strand_id
1 'polypeptide(L)'
;METKYDKDISFMKDVFELMDQLGHEQVIFCRNKQTGLKAIIAIHDTTLGPALGGCRMYPYSSTQEALEDVLRLSYGMTHKCGIVDVDFGGGKMVIIGDPDKDKSPELFRAVGRFVGGLGGRFMTGTDMGTNPEDFIYAIRETRYIQGLPEAYGGLGDTSVPTAYGVYYGIKATAQFLWGSDCLEGRVIAVQGIGKVGSRLVELLVEDKARCIIADTNIEKLNDLKEKYPENTNICEVSEIHRVNCDIFSPCARGGIINDQTISELRCHAIVGSANNQLAEHRHGDQLFEMGILYAPDYLVNAGGLIQVAAEAEGVKNKEFVVAKTKAIYDMLLKIYERSKREQIPTYQAADQIVQERIENVAEIRRISLGLVQEGKGR
;
A
#
# COMPACT_ATOMS: atom_id res chain seq x y z
N MET A 1 26.00 9.10 49.49
CA MET A 1 24.74 9.01 48.73
C MET A 1 25.10 9.20 47.27
N GLU A 2 25.47 8.11 46.59
CA GLU A 2 25.67 8.14 45.13
C GLU A 2 24.29 8.09 44.46
N THR A 3 23.99 9.13 43.70
CA THR A 3 22.74 9.29 42.96
C THR A 3 22.73 8.36 41.74
N LYS A 4 21.73 7.47 41.72
CA LYS A 4 21.31 6.59 40.62
C LYS A 4 20.85 7.38 39.36
N TYR A 5 21.75 8.07 38.68
CA TYR A 5 21.42 8.77 37.42
C TYR A 5 22.26 8.36 36.20
N ASP A 6 22.96 7.23 36.26
CA ASP A 6 23.48 6.58 35.06
C ASP A 6 22.74 5.26 34.84
N LYS A 7 21.63 5.34 34.12
CA LYS A 7 21.11 4.23 33.34
C LYS A 7 21.19 4.67 31.89
N ASP A 8 21.79 3.85 31.03
CA ASP A 8 21.84 4.02 29.58
C ASP A 8 20.55 4.63 29.03
N ILE A 9 20.57 5.96 28.85
CA ILE A 9 19.49 6.69 28.20
C ILE A 9 19.72 6.46 26.71
N SER A 10 19.03 5.47 26.15
CA SER A 10 18.81 5.43 24.71
C SER A 10 18.07 6.72 24.35
N PHE A 11 18.78 7.66 23.73
CA PHE A 11 18.19 8.92 23.29
C PHE A 11 17.26 8.62 22.12
N MET A 12 15.98 8.90 22.32
CA MET A 12 15.00 9.00 21.25
C MET A 12 15.53 10.03 20.24
N LYS A 13 15.52 9.73 18.94
CA LYS A 13 15.86 10.74 17.92
C LYS A 13 14.89 11.90 18.05
N ASP A 14 15.36 13.11 17.78
CA ASP A 14 14.48 14.28 17.83
C ASP A 14 13.36 14.12 16.80
N VAL A 15 12.12 14.22 17.26
CA VAL A 15 10.93 14.07 16.42
C VAL A 15 10.86 15.17 15.35
N PHE A 16 11.33 16.38 15.65
CA PHE A 16 11.35 17.47 14.68
C PHE A 16 12.39 17.23 13.60
N GLU A 17 13.58 16.71 13.96
CA GLU A 17 14.58 16.32 12.95
C GLU A 17 14.04 15.21 12.03
N LEU A 18 13.33 14.22 12.58
CA LEU A 18 12.70 13.17 11.78
C LEU A 18 11.58 13.71 10.87
N MET A 19 10.77 14.65 11.37
CA MET A 19 9.72 15.31 10.59
C MET A 19 10.31 16.15 9.47
N ASP A 20 11.37 16.92 9.73
CA ASP A 20 12.05 17.75 8.72
C ASP A 20 12.73 16.90 7.64
N GLN A 21 13.32 15.76 8.03
CA GLN A 21 13.96 14.83 7.09
C GLN A 21 12.99 14.23 6.08
N LEU A 22 11.76 13.93 6.51
CA LEU A 22 10.75 13.28 5.67
C LEU A 22 9.68 14.23 5.16
N GLY A 23 9.62 15.49 5.64
CA GLY A 23 8.67 16.51 5.19
C GLY A 23 7.28 16.42 5.84
N HIS A 24 7.18 15.95 7.09
CA HIS A 24 5.88 15.74 7.74
C HIS A 24 5.22 17.02 8.26
N GLU A 25 3.93 17.18 7.98
CA GLU A 25 3.11 18.23 8.58
C GLU A 25 2.92 18.06 10.10
N GLN A 26 2.52 16.86 10.55
CA GLN A 26 2.06 16.65 11.93
C GLN A 26 2.33 15.23 12.45
N VAL A 27 2.69 15.15 13.73
CA VAL A 27 2.73 13.92 14.53
C VAL A 27 1.90 14.11 15.80
N ILE A 28 1.00 13.17 16.07
CA ILE A 28 -0.01 13.29 17.13
C ILE A 28 0.01 12.04 18.00
N PHE A 29 0.35 12.21 19.28
CA PHE A 29 0.34 11.14 20.27
C PHE A 29 -1.01 11.05 20.97
N CYS A 30 -1.69 9.91 20.81
CA CYS A 30 -3.01 9.64 21.35
C CYS A 30 -2.89 8.68 22.54
N ARG A 31 -3.36 9.10 23.72
CA ARG A 31 -3.35 8.28 24.95
C ARG A 31 -4.72 8.26 25.60
N ASN A 32 -5.22 7.07 25.92
CA ASN A 32 -6.34 6.90 26.83
C ASN A 32 -6.01 5.86 27.92
N LYS A 33 -5.88 6.31 29.17
CA LYS A 33 -5.45 5.45 30.29
C LYS A 33 -6.43 4.30 30.55
N GLN A 34 -7.73 4.56 30.45
CA GLN A 34 -8.79 3.61 30.78
C GLN A 34 -8.85 2.44 29.79
N THR A 35 -8.72 2.73 28.49
CA THR A 35 -8.80 1.71 27.44
C THR A 35 -7.44 1.09 27.11
N GLY A 36 -6.35 1.60 27.70
CA GLY A 36 -5.00 1.17 27.38
C GLY A 36 -4.41 1.78 26.11
N LEU A 37 -5.19 2.51 25.29
CA LEU A 37 -4.76 3.05 24.01
C LEU A 37 -3.46 3.86 24.11
N LYS A 38 -2.46 3.46 23.33
CA LYS A 38 -1.25 4.21 22.98
C LYS A 38 -1.15 4.19 21.46
N ALA A 39 -1.29 5.34 20.83
CA ALA A 39 -1.23 5.43 19.38
C ALA A 39 -0.49 6.68 18.92
N ILE A 40 0.03 6.63 17.70
CA ILE A 40 0.67 7.75 17.02
C ILE A 40 -0.02 7.90 15.66
N ILE A 41 -0.44 9.11 15.32
CA ILE A 41 -0.93 9.47 13.99
C ILE A 41 0.13 10.38 13.37
N ALA A 42 0.59 10.04 12.16
CA ALA A 42 1.43 10.92 11.35
C ALA A 42 0.68 11.34 10.09
N ILE A 43 0.69 12.64 9.82
CA ILE A 43 0.20 13.26 8.59
C ILE A 43 1.44 13.76 7.87
N HIS A 44 1.71 13.20 6.70
CA HIS A 44 2.89 13.56 5.91
C HIS A 44 2.60 14.81 5.08
N ASP A 45 1.68 14.70 4.12
CA ASP A 45 1.30 15.79 3.22
C ASP A 45 -0.21 15.74 2.97
N THR A 46 -0.87 16.90 3.01
CA THR A 46 -2.30 17.11 2.72
C THR A 46 -2.55 18.04 1.52
N THR A 47 -1.52 18.26 0.69
CA THR A 47 -1.57 19.14 -0.48
C THR A 47 -2.63 18.68 -1.47
N LEU A 48 -2.74 17.36 -1.73
CA LEU A 48 -3.76 16.77 -2.59
C LEU A 48 -5.14 16.71 -1.94
N GLY A 49 -5.24 16.76 -0.61
CA GLY A 49 -6.48 16.62 0.13
C GLY A 49 -6.26 16.02 1.52
N PRO A 50 -7.33 15.59 2.21
CA PRO A 50 -7.23 14.90 3.49
C PRO A 50 -6.22 13.75 3.46
N ALA A 51 -5.48 13.56 4.55
CA ALA A 51 -4.58 12.43 4.65
C ALA A 51 -5.37 11.12 4.81
N LEU A 52 -5.06 10.13 3.97
CA LEU A 52 -5.67 8.81 4.02
C LEU A 52 -4.60 7.77 4.37
N GLY A 53 -4.92 6.86 5.28
CA GLY A 53 -4.10 5.67 5.49
C GLY A 53 -4.54 4.79 6.64
N GLY A 54 -4.22 3.49 6.54
CA GLY A 54 -4.67 2.49 7.50
C GLY A 54 -4.11 2.66 8.92
N CYS A 55 -4.79 2.05 9.88
CA CYS A 55 -4.40 1.99 11.28
C CYS A 55 -3.82 0.61 11.61
N ARG A 56 -2.51 0.57 11.82
CA ARG A 56 -1.76 -0.63 12.19
C ARG A 56 -1.79 -0.84 13.70
N MET A 57 -1.91 -2.08 14.15
CA MET A 57 -1.70 -2.44 15.55
C MET A 57 -0.57 -3.45 15.64
N TYR A 58 0.48 -3.11 16.38
CA TYR A 58 1.68 -3.93 16.45
C TYR A 58 2.36 -3.79 17.83
N PRO A 59 2.92 -4.88 18.41
CA PRO A 59 3.59 -4.85 19.70
C PRO A 59 5.02 -4.32 19.57
N TYR A 60 5.17 -3.05 19.21
CA TYR A 60 6.49 -2.39 19.11
C TYR A 60 7.27 -2.49 20.42
N SER A 61 8.58 -2.69 20.31
CA SER A 61 9.49 -2.77 21.46
C SER A 61 9.67 -1.42 22.17
N SER A 62 9.49 -0.32 21.42
CA SER A 62 9.66 1.05 21.91
C SER A 62 8.76 2.06 21.21
N THR A 63 8.59 3.24 21.81
CA THR A 63 7.91 4.37 21.16
C THR A 63 8.68 4.91 19.97
N GLN A 64 10.02 4.83 19.99
CA GLN A 64 10.86 5.23 18.86
C GLN A 64 10.58 4.38 17.63
N GLU A 65 10.52 3.05 17.79
CA GLU A 65 10.22 2.12 16.69
C GLU A 65 8.83 2.40 16.08
N ALA A 66 7.83 2.65 16.92
CA ALA A 66 6.49 3.01 16.47
C ALA A 66 6.47 4.36 15.73
N LEU A 67 7.24 5.35 16.19
CA LEU A 67 7.36 6.66 15.56
C LEU A 67 8.04 6.56 14.18
N GLU A 68 9.16 5.86 14.08
CA GLU A 68 9.85 5.65 12.81
C GLU A 68 8.96 4.90 11.80
N ASP A 69 8.21 3.88 12.24
CA ASP A 69 7.30 3.15 11.35
C ASP A 69 6.14 4.03 10.87
N VAL A 70 5.48 4.80 11.75
CA VAL A 70 4.33 5.63 11.34
C VAL A 70 4.75 6.77 10.40
N LEU A 71 5.94 7.35 10.59
CA LEU A 71 6.49 8.39 9.70
C LEU A 71 6.78 7.81 8.31
N ARG A 72 7.48 6.68 8.26
CA ARG A 72 7.81 5.99 6.99
C ARG A 72 6.55 5.54 6.24
N LEU A 73 5.56 5.01 6.95
CA LEU A 73 4.31 4.55 6.34
C LEU A 73 3.43 5.70 5.84
N SER A 74 3.36 6.82 6.55
CA SER A 74 2.60 8.01 6.11
C SER A 74 3.23 8.69 4.89
N TYR A 75 4.57 8.74 4.83
CA TYR A 75 5.30 9.12 3.62
C TYR A 75 4.92 8.22 2.43
N GLY A 76 4.99 6.89 2.62
CA GLY A 76 4.58 5.93 1.59
C GLY A 76 3.13 6.08 1.14
N MET A 77 2.21 6.45 2.04
CA MET A 77 0.83 6.75 1.69
C MET A 77 0.69 8.00 0.82
N THR A 78 1.53 9.01 0.99
CA THR A 78 1.51 10.21 0.13
C THR A 78 1.88 9.84 -1.30
N HIS A 79 2.94 9.04 -1.46
CA HIS A 79 3.33 8.54 -2.79
C HIS A 79 2.29 7.63 -3.41
N LYS A 80 1.70 6.73 -2.61
CA LYS A 80 0.65 5.84 -3.08
C LYS A 80 -0.61 6.60 -3.51
N CYS A 81 -1.06 7.59 -2.72
CA CYS A 81 -2.17 8.46 -3.10
C CYS A 81 -1.82 9.40 -4.25
N GLY A 82 -0.55 9.81 -4.36
CA GLY A 82 -0.06 10.71 -5.40
C GLY A 82 0.01 10.05 -6.77
N ILE A 83 0.39 8.77 -6.84
CA ILE A 83 0.57 8.07 -8.11
C ILE A 83 -0.75 7.55 -8.70
N VAL A 84 -1.76 7.31 -7.86
CA VAL A 84 -3.11 6.99 -8.31
C VAL A 84 -3.97 8.25 -8.31
N ASP A 85 -4.86 8.40 -9.29
CA ASP A 85 -5.66 9.62 -9.47
C ASP A 85 -6.78 9.73 -8.41
N VAL A 86 -6.38 10.05 -7.18
CA VAL A 86 -7.23 10.26 -6.00
C VAL A 86 -6.84 11.56 -5.29
N ASP A 87 -7.80 12.28 -4.72
CA ASP A 87 -7.56 13.59 -4.09
C ASP A 87 -7.32 13.47 -2.58
N PHE A 88 -6.38 12.60 -2.22
CA PHE A 88 -5.98 12.35 -0.84
C PHE A 88 -4.48 12.55 -0.66
N GLY A 89 -4.12 13.08 0.50
CA GLY A 89 -2.75 13.08 1.00
C GLY A 89 -2.38 11.77 1.69
N GLY A 90 -1.20 11.72 2.30
CA GLY A 90 -0.72 10.55 3.03
C GLY A 90 -0.76 10.72 4.53
N GLY A 91 -1.40 9.76 5.21
CA GLY A 91 -1.36 9.66 6.66
C GLY A 91 -1.19 8.23 7.12
N LYS A 92 -0.92 8.04 8.40
CA LYS A 92 -0.90 6.73 9.02
C LYS A 92 -1.22 6.81 10.50
N MET A 93 -1.86 5.76 11.02
CA MET A 93 -1.98 5.55 12.45
C MET A 93 -1.31 4.23 12.84
N VAL A 94 -0.57 4.24 13.95
CA VAL A 94 -0.07 3.03 14.61
C VAL A 94 -0.58 2.98 16.04
N ILE A 95 -1.02 1.81 16.48
CA ILE A 95 -1.40 1.47 17.84
C ILE A 95 -0.31 0.54 18.39
N ILE A 96 0.27 0.90 19.53
CA ILE A 96 1.26 0.07 20.23
C ILE A 96 0.50 -0.90 21.12
N GLY A 97 0.45 -2.17 20.73
CA GLY A 97 -0.24 -3.23 21.46
C GLY A 97 -0.28 -4.56 20.69
N ASP A 98 -0.51 -5.65 21.41
CA ASP A 98 -0.68 -6.99 20.86
C ASP A 98 -2.08 -7.12 20.25
N PRO A 99 -2.23 -7.27 18.91
CA PRO A 99 -3.53 -7.32 18.26
C PRO A 99 -4.39 -8.52 18.68
N ASP A 100 -3.80 -9.58 19.24
CA ASP A 100 -4.52 -10.77 19.69
C ASP A 100 -5.02 -10.67 21.14
N LYS A 101 -4.52 -9.70 21.91
CA LYS A 101 -4.79 -9.59 23.35
C LYS A 101 -5.35 -8.25 23.79
N ASP A 102 -4.88 -7.15 23.18
CA ASP A 102 -5.08 -5.81 23.70
C ASP A 102 -6.25 -5.06 23.04
N LYS A 103 -6.96 -5.70 22.11
CA LYS A 103 -8.13 -5.10 21.46
C LYS A 103 -9.36 -5.10 22.36
N SER A 104 -10.12 -4.01 22.31
CA SER A 104 -11.43 -3.90 22.94
C SER A 104 -12.33 -2.91 22.19
N PRO A 105 -13.66 -3.06 22.25
CA PRO A 105 -14.59 -2.07 21.71
C PRO A 105 -14.32 -0.63 22.20
N GLU A 106 -14.03 -0.47 23.50
CA GLU A 106 -13.76 0.82 24.11
C GLU A 106 -12.48 1.47 23.57
N LEU A 107 -11.44 0.67 23.31
CA LEU A 107 -10.21 1.13 22.67
C LEU A 107 -10.50 1.72 21.29
N PHE A 108 -11.30 1.04 20.47
CA PHE A 108 -11.64 1.54 19.13
C PHE A 108 -12.64 2.71 19.14
N ARG A 109 -13.49 2.84 20.17
CA ARG A 109 -14.22 4.10 20.39
C ARG A 109 -13.26 5.25 20.70
N ALA A 110 -12.24 5.03 21.52
CA ALA A 110 -11.23 6.05 21.79
C ALA A 110 -10.47 6.44 20.51
N VAL A 111 -10.11 5.46 19.67
CA VAL A 111 -9.55 5.71 18.31
C VAL A 111 -10.49 6.60 17.50
N GLY A 112 -11.78 6.25 17.42
CA GLY A 112 -12.78 7.04 16.70
C GLY A 112 -12.87 8.49 17.19
N ARG A 113 -12.77 8.74 18.50
CA ARG A 113 -12.75 10.11 19.04
C ARG A 113 -11.50 10.90 18.66
N PHE A 114 -10.32 10.28 18.72
CA PHE A 114 -9.08 10.96 18.33
C PHE A 114 -9.06 11.28 16.84
N VAL A 115 -9.46 10.34 15.98
CA VAL A 115 -9.58 10.55 14.53
C VAL A 115 -10.66 11.60 14.23
N GLY A 116 -11.83 11.51 14.89
CA GLY A 116 -12.90 12.50 14.76
C GLY A 116 -12.49 13.92 15.14
N GLY A 117 -11.66 14.06 16.17
CA GLY A 117 -11.10 15.34 16.61
C GLY A 117 -10.24 16.05 15.57
N LEU A 118 -9.73 15.32 14.56
CA LEU A 118 -8.97 15.90 13.45
C LEU A 118 -9.85 16.55 12.38
N GLY A 119 -11.18 16.51 12.55
CA GLY A 119 -12.10 17.28 11.71
C GLY A 119 -12.09 16.90 10.22
N GLY A 120 -11.59 15.71 9.88
CA GLY A 120 -11.46 15.25 8.50
C GLY A 120 -10.10 15.52 7.87
N ARG A 121 -9.11 16.05 8.61
CA ARG A 121 -7.71 16.14 8.14
C ARG A 121 -7.06 14.78 7.94
N PHE A 122 -7.51 13.76 8.67
CA PHE A 122 -7.05 12.38 8.56
C PHE A 122 -8.23 11.43 8.56
N MET A 123 -8.20 10.46 7.66
CA MET A 123 -9.14 9.35 7.58
C MET A 123 -8.36 8.05 7.66
N THR A 124 -8.90 7.08 8.41
CA THR A 124 -8.24 5.79 8.63
C THR A 124 -9.11 4.62 8.26
N GLY A 125 -8.48 3.46 8.12
CA GLY A 125 -9.15 2.18 7.97
C GLY A 125 -8.28 1.06 8.52
N THR A 126 -8.40 -0.12 7.93
CA THR A 126 -7.65 -1.31 8.33
C THR A 126 -6.19 -1.28 7.85
N ASP A 127 -5.33 -1.96 8.60
CA ASP A 127 -3.96 -2.33 8.22
C ASP A 127 -3.56 -3.59 8.99
N MET A 128 -2.29 -3.98 8.95
CA MET A 128 -1.73 -5.07 9.73
C MET A 128 -2.11 -4.95 11.21
N GLY A 129 -2.67 -6.04 11.76
CA GLY A 129 -3.10 -6.11 13.14
C GLY A 129 -4.48 -5.52 13.41
N THR A 130 -5.19 -4.94 12.43
CA THR A 130 -6.58 -4.49 12.58
C THR A 130 -7.48 -5.07 11.49
N ASN A 131 -8.76 -5.28 11.82
CA ASN A 131 -9.76 -5.84 10.92
C ASN A 131 -10.96 -4.90 10.78
N PRO A 132 -11.78 -5.01 9.73
CA PRO A 132 -12.94 -4.13 9.53
C PRO A 132 -13.89 -4.08 10.74
N GLU A 133 -14.02 -5.19 11.46
CA GLU A 133 -14.88 -5.34 12.64
C GLU A 133 -14.42 -4.48 13.82
N ASP A 134 -13.11 -4.26 13.96
CA ASP A 134 -12.54 -3.42 15.01
C ASP A 134 -13.08 -1.98 14.90
N PHE A 135 -13.31 -1.53 13.66
CA PHE A 135 -13.71 -0.17 13.32
C PHE A 135 -15.23 0.09 13.41
N ILE A 136 -16.05 -0.95 13.58
CA ILE A 136 -17.49 -0.81 13.82
C ILE A 136 -17.77 0.04 15.07
N TYR A 137 -16.88 -0.03 16.06
CA TYR A 137 -17.00 0.78 17.27
C TYR A 137 -16.54 2.23 17.05
N ALA A 138 -15.52 2.44 16.20
CA ALA A 138 -14.99 3.76 15.89
C ALA A 138 -15.99 4.64 15.12
N ILE A 139 -16.79 4.06 14.23
CA ILE A 139 -17.78 4.79 13.42
C ILE A 139 -18.91 5.44 14.24
N ARG A 140 -19.08 5.01 15.50
CA ARG A 140 -20.02 5.65 16.44
C ARG A 140 -19.57 7.04 16.86
N GLU A 141 -18.29 7.35 16.70
CA GLU A 141 -17.68 8.61 17.14
C GLU A 141 -17.31 9.52 15.96
N THR A 142 -17.14 8.99 14.76
CA THR A 142 -16.71 9.75 13.58
C THR A 142 -17.07 9.06 12.25
N ARG A 143 -17.17 9.86 11.18
CA ARG A 143 -17.37 9.38 9.79
C ARG A 143 -16.06 9.15 9.02
N TYR A 144 -14.91 9.45 9.62
CA TYR A 144 -13.59 9.42 8.97
C TYR A 144 -12.93 8.03 9.06
N ILE A 145 -13.74 6.98 8.97
CA ILE A 145 -13.32 5.58 9.08
C ILE A 145 -13.80 4.85 7.81
N GLN A 146 -12.87 4.19 7.11
CA GLN A 146 -13.10 3.55 5.82
C GLN A 146 -12.65 2.07 5.84
N GLY A 147 -13.02 1.32 4.80
CA GLY A 147 -12.73 -0.11 4.71
C GLY A 147 -13.60 -0.93 5.67
N LEU A 148 -14.84 -0.50 5.89
CA LEU A 148 -15.81 -1.14 6.78
C LEU A 148 -16.39 -2.41 6.13
N PRO A 149 -16.95 -3.34 6.92
CA PRO A 149 -17.76 -4.41 6.36
C PRO A 149 -18.95 -3.84 5.55
N GLU A 150 -19.41 -4.57 4.54
CA GLU A 150 -20.53 -4.14 3.67
C GLU A 150 -21.81 -3.86 4.48
N ALA A 151 -22.09 -4.68 5.50
CA ALA A 151 -23.21 -4.49 6.41
C ALA A 151 -23.17 -3.16 7.19
N TYR A 152 -22.00 -2.53 7.27
CA TYR A 152 -21.76 -1.23 7.92
C TYR A 152 -21.44 -0.12 6.90
N GLY A 153 -21.64 -0.38 5.61
CA GLY A 153 -21.61 0.64 4.56
C GLY A 153 -20.29 0.80 3.82
N GLY A 154 -19.29 -0.06 4.04
CA GLY A 154 -18.08 -0.13 3.21
C GLY A 154 -18.26 -0.98 1.95
N LEU A 155 -17.20 -1.13 1.14
CA LEU A 155 -17.21 -1.90 -0.12
C LEU A 155 -16.66 -3.32 0.02
N GLY A 156 -16.25 -3.74 1.22
CA GLY A 156 -15.83 -5.12 1.50
C GLY A 156 -14.38 -5.42 1.11
N ASP A 157 -14.15 -6.60 0.53
CA ASP A 157 -12.81 -7.19 0.36
C ASP A 157 -11.92 -6.42 -0.65
N THR A 158 -10.98 -5.62 -0.12
CA THR A 158 -10.00 -4.84 -0.89
C THR A 158 -9.00 -5.69 -1.68
N SER A 159 -8.93 -7.01 -1.43
CA SER A 159 -8.05 -7.89 -2.21
C SER A 159 -8.50 -8.07 -3.65
N VAL A 160 -9.79 -7.86 -3.94
CA VAL A 160 -10.34 -7.94 -5.31
C VAL A 160 -9.77 -6.82 -6.21
N PRO A 161 -9.97 -5.52 -5.92
CA PRO A 161 -9.38 -4.48 -6.76
C PRO A 161 -7.85 -4.50 -6.72
N THR A 162 -7.23 -4.96 -5.63
CA THR A 162 -5.76 -5.13 -5.59
C THR A 162 -5.28 -6.18 -6.61
N ALA A 163 -5.98 -7.32 -6.74
CA ALA A 163 -5.65 -8.34 -7.74
C ALA A 163 -5.82 -7.80 -9.17
N TYR A 164 -6.90 -7.05 -9.44
CA TYR A 164 -7.09 -6.37 -10.72
C TYR A 164 -5.98 -5.35 -11.01
N GLY A 165 -5.52 -4.59 -10.01
CA GLY A 165 -4.43 -3.64 -10.16
C GLY A 165 -3.14 -4.30 -10.62
N VAL A 166 -2.76 -5.41 -9.99
CA VAL A 166 -1.57 -6.18 -10.39
C VAL A 166 -1.76 -6.81 -11.76
N TYR A 167 -2.93 -7.36 -12.05
CA TYR A 167 -3.26 -7.90 -13.38
C TYR A 167 -3.11 -6.84 -14.48
N TYR A 168 -3.66 -5.64 -14.29
CA TYR A 168 -3.48 -4.53 -15.23
C TYR A 168 -2.02 -4.06 -15.32
N GLY A 169 -1.29 -4.08 -14.21
CA GLY A 169 0.16 -3.83 -14.20
C GLY A 169 0.93 -4.84 -15.06
N ILE A 170 0.57 -6.12 -14.99
CA ILE A 170 1.15 -7.19 -15.82
C ILE A 170 0.84 -6.95 -17.31
N LYS A 171 -0.42 -6.62 -17.64
CA LYS A 171 -0.83 -6.30 -19.01
C LYS A 171 -0.11 -5.06 -19.57
N ALA A 172 0.05 -4.00 -18.78
CA ALA A 172 0.80 -2.81 -19.19
C ALA A 172 2.28 -3.12 -19.42
N THR A 173 2.86 -3.96 -18.55
CA THR A 173 4.24 -4.43 -18.70
C THR A 173 4.42 -5.28 -19.96
N ALA A 174 3.46 -6.17 -20.26
CA ALA A 174 3.42 -6.94 -21.50
C ALA A 174 3.34 -6.01 -22.73
N GLN A 175 2.46 -5.01 -22.70
CA GLN A 175 2.33 -4.02 -23.76
C GLN A 175 3.65 -3.28 -24.02
N PHE A 176 4.34 -2.85 -22.97
CA PHE A 176 5.60 -2.13 -23.11
C PHE A 176 6.74 -3.02 -23.61
N LEU A 177 6.84 -4.25 -23.11
CA LEU A 177 7.90 -5.21 -23.49
C LEU A 177 7.71 -5.79 -24.90
N TRP A 178 6.47 -6.09 -25.28
CA TRP A 178 6.16 -6.93 -26.44
C TRP A 178 5.24 -6.27 -27.45
N GLY A 179 4.80 -5.03 -27.22
CA GLY A 179 3.89 -4.30 -28.10
C GLY A 179 2.44 -4.81 -28.06
N SER A 180 2.13 -5.75 -27.17
CA SER A 180 0.80 -6.34 -26.99
C SER A 180 0.58 -6.69 -25.52
N ASP A 181 -0.62 -6.43 -25.01
CA ASP A 181 -1.05 -6.78 -23.66
C ASP A 181 -1.61 -8.21 -23.54
N CYS A 182 -1.48 -9.01 -24.60
CA CYS A 182 -1.88 -10.41 -24.64
C CYS A 182 -0.93 -11.29 -23.80
N LEU A 183 -1.51 -12.05 -22.87
CA LEU A 183 -0.77 -12.93 -21.95
C LEU A 183 -0.78 -14.41 -22.38
N GLU A 184 -1.42 -14.75 -23.51
CA GLU A 184 -1.53 -16.13 -23.98
C GLU A 184 -0.15 -16.78 -24.14
N GLY A 185 0.08 -17.86 -23.40
CA GLY A 185 1.33 -18.62 -23.41
C GLY A 185 2.50 -18.04 -22.61
N ARG A 186 2.38 -16.79 -22.11
CA ARG A 186 3.38 -16.13 -21.25
C ARG A 186 3.52 -16.83 -19.91
N VAL A 187 4.72 -16.84 -19.36
CA VAL A 187 5.02 -17.49 -18.07
C VAL A 187 5.11 -16.45 -16.96
N ILE A 188 4.21 -16.52 -16.00
CA ILE A 188 4.17 -15.62 -14.85
C ILE A 188 4.49 -16.41 -13.58
N ALA A 189 5.57 -16.05 -12.89
CA ALA A 189 5.95 -16.69 -11.63
C ALA A 189 5.31 -15.93 -10.45
N VAL A 190 4.34 -16.53 -9.77
CA VAL A 190 3.59 -15.91 -8.66
C VAL A 190 4.06 -16.49 -7.33
N GLN A 191 4.72 -15.66 -6.52
CA GLN A 191 5.13 -16.03 -5.16
C GLN A 191 4.12 -15.52 -4.14
N GLY A 192 3.42 -16.42 -3.46
CA GLY A 192 2.39 -16.12 -2.47
C GLY A 192 0.98 -16.25 -3.04
N ILE A 193 0.25 -17.24 -2.55
CA ILE A 193 -1.13 -17.62 -2.88
C ILE A 193 -2.06 -17.25 -1.71
N GLY A 194 -1.88 -16.02 -1.24
CA GLY A 194 -2.81 -15.35 -0.33
C GLY A 194 -4.07 -14.87 -1.05
N LYS A 195 -4.87 -14.01 -0.40
CA LYS A 195 -6.13 -13.49 -0.97
C LYS A 195 -5.96 -12.80 -2.33
N VAL A 196 -4.87 -12.06 -2.52
CA VAL A 196 -4.56 -11.35 -3.77
C VAL A 196 -3.92 -12.30 -4.78
N GLY A 197 -2.89 -13.05 -4.37
CA GLY A 197 -2.14 -13.92 -5.27
C GLY A 197 -2.97 -15.05 -5.89
N SER A 198 -3.89 -15.68 -5.13
CA SER A 198 -4.78 -16.71 -5.69
C SER A 198 -5.69 -16.14 -6.77
N ARG A 199 -6.27 -14.96 -6.54
CA ARG A 199 -7.12 -14.25 -7.51
C ARG A 199 -6.33 -13.78 -8.73
N LEU A 200 -5.09 -13.34 -8.52
CA LEU A 200 -4.19 -13.00 -9.63
C LEU A 200 -3.96 -14.20 -10.52
N VAL A 201 -3.70 -15.38 -9.96
CA VAL A 201 -3.55 -16.62 -10.75
C VAL A 201 -4.82 -16.93 -11.54
N GLU A 202 -6.00 -16.79 -10.94
CA GLU A 202 -7.28 -16.97 -11.65
C GLU A 202 -7.39 -16.04 -12.87
N LEU A 203 -7.17 -14.73 -12.68
CA LEU A 203 -7.21 -13.75 -13.77
C LEU A 203 -6.19 -14.05 -14.88
N LEU A 204 -4.98 -14.49 -14.50
CA LEU A 204 -3.92 -14.82 -15.45
C LEU A 204 -4.25 -16.08 -16.27
N VAL A 205 -4.81 -17.10 -15.64
CA VAL A 205 -5.22 -18.34 -16.32
C VAL A 205 -6.41 -18.10 -17.24
N GLU A 206 -7.37 -17.26 -16.84
CA GLU A 206 -8.47 -16.82 -17.70
C GLU A 206 -7.97 -16.09 -18.96
N ASP A 207 -6.88 -15.34 -18.85
CA ASP A 207 -6.18 -14.69 -19.97
C ASP A 207 -5.13 -15.62 -20.64
N LYS A 208 -5.24 -16.93 -20.38
CA LYS A 208 -4.43 -18.02 -20.95
C LYS A 208 -2.92 -17.94 -20.71
N ALA A 209 -2.50 -17.24 -19.66
CA ALA A 209 -1.12 -17.29 -19.21
C ALA A 209 -0.81 -18.66 -18.57
N ARG A 210 0.48 -18.99 -18.50
CA ARG A 210 1.00 -20.10 -17.71
C ARG A 210 1.59 -19.54 -16.42
N CYS A 211 1.18 -20.08 -15.28
CA CYS A 211 1.64 -19.66 -13.96
C CYS A 211 2.61 -20.69 -13.36
N ILE A 212 3.70 -20.21 -12.77
CA ILE A 212 4.51 -21.00 -11.84
C ILE A 212 4.22 -20.43 -10.45
N ILE A 213 3.67 -21.24 -9.53
CA ILE A 213 3.17 -20.78 -8.24
C ILE A 213 4.01 -21.36 -7.10
N ALA A 214 4.21 -20.55 -6.06
CA ALA A 214 4.86 -20.99 -4.83
C ALA A 214 4.24 -20.33 -3.59
N ASP A 215 3.99 -21.12 -2.54
CA ASP A 215 3.51 -20.67 -1.24
C ASP A 215 3.93 -21.69 -0.16
N THR A 216 3.98 -21.25 1.09
CA THR A 216 4.14 -22.14 2.25
C THR A 216 2.91 -23.01 2.53
N ASN A 217 1.73 -22.60 2.06
CA ASN A 217 0.47 -23.31 2.19
C ASN A 217 0.29 -24.28 1.00
N ILE A 218 0.64 -25.53 1.22
CA ILE A 218 0.59 -26.61 0.22
C ILE A 218 -0.84 -26.90 -0.24
N GLU A 219 -1.82 -26.83 0.66
CA GLU A 219 -3.24 -27.09 0.34
C GLU A 219 -3.74 -26.12 -0.74
N LYS A 220 -3.50 -24.81 -0.57
CA LYS A 220 -3.88 -23.80 -1.56
C LYS A 220 -3.17 -23.95 -2.90
N LEU A 221 -1.92 -24.41 -2.89
CA LEU A 221 -1.18 -24.68 -4.13
C LEU A 221 -1.83 -25.84 -4.90
N ASN A 222 -2.17 -26.92 -4.19
CA ASN A 222 -2.83 -28.08 -4.77
C ASN A 222 -4.23 -27.71 -5.28
N ASP A 223 -5.02 -26.94 -4.53
CA ASP A 223 -6.34 -26.47 -4.98
C ASP A 223 -6.27 -25.72 -6.33
N LEU A 224 -5.29 -24.80 -6.48
CA LEU A 224 -5.10 -24.09 -7.74
C LEU A 224 -4.59 -24.99 -8.86
N LYS A 225 -3.69 -25.93 -8.54
CA LYS A 225 -3.15 -26.89 -9.51
C LYS A 225 -4.22 -27.85 -10.02
N GLU A 226 -5.10 -28.32 -9.15
CA GLU A 226 -6.25 -29.16 -9.51
C GLU A 226 -7.30 -28.39 -10.32
N LYS A 227 -7.54 -27.12 -9.97
CA LYS A 227 -8.47 -26.25 -10.71
C LYS A 227 -7.96 -25.90 -12.12
N TYR A 228 -6.64 -25.74 -12.29
CA TYR A 228 -6.01 -25.31 -13.54
C TYR A 228 -4.76 -26.13 -13.92
N PRO A 229 -4.90 -27.44 -14.18
CA PRO A 229 -3.76 -28.35 -14.29
C PRO A 229 -2.82 -28.05 -15.47
N GLU A 230 -3.35 -27.56 -16.58
CA GLU A 230 -2.58 -27.25 -17.80
C GLU A 230 -1.84 -25.91 -17.71
N ASN A 231 -2.35 -24.97 -16.91
CA ASN A 231 -1.84 -23.60 -16.85
C ASN A 231 -0.99 -23.32 -15.62
N THR A 232 -1.06 -24.12 -14.56
CA THR A 232 -0.33 -23.86 -13.31
C THR A 232 0.71 -24.93 -13.05
N ASN A 233 1.89 -24.57 -12.56
CA ASN A 233 2.90 -25.51 -12.06
C ASN A 233 3.41 -25.04 -10.70
N ILE A 234 3.74 -25.97 -9.81
CA ILE A 234 4.21 -25.64 -8.46
C ILE A 234 5.73 -25.68 -8.43
N CYS A 235 6.35 -24.76 -7.72
CA CYS A 235 7.76 -24.84 -7.33
C CYS A 235 7.97 -24.49 -5.86
N GLU A 236 9.17 -24.76 -5.36
CA GLU A 236 9.56 -24.39 -4.01
C GLU A 236 9.66 -22.87 -3.85
N VAL A 237 9.27 -22.38 -2.67
CA VAL A 237 9.28 -20.93 -2.35
C VAL A 237 10.68 -20.34 -2.44
N SER A 238 11.71 -21.12 -2.10
CA SER A 238 13.12 -20.72 -2.18
C SER A 238 13.69 -20.73 -3.60
N GLU A 239 12.96 -21.25 -4.57
CA GLU A 239 13.42 -21.37 -5.96
C GLU A 239 12.64 -20.49 -6.93
N ILE A 240 11.47 -19.97 -6.53
CA ILE A 240 10.55 -19.24 -7.41
C ILE A 240 11.20 -18.05 -8.12
N HIS A 241 12.13 -17.33 -7.50
CA HIS A 241 12.81 -16.19 -8.13
C HIS A 241 13.86 -16.62 -9.17
N ARG A 242 14.28 -17.89 -9.15
CA ARG A 242 15.25 -18.50 -10.08
C ARG A 242 14.61 -19.14 -11.30
N VAL A 243 13.29 -19.28 -11.32
CA VAL A 243 12.58 -19.93 -12.42
C VAL A 243 12.62 -19.05 -13.66
N ASN A 244 12.80 -19.68 -14.82
CA ASN A 244 12.73 -18.95 -16.08
C ASN A 244 11.28 -18.56 -16.36
N CYS A 245 10.99 -17.26 -16.30
CA CYS A 245 9.65 -16.72 -16.52
C CYS A 245 9.71 -15.40 -17.29
N ASP A 246 8.58 -14.99 -17.84
CA ASP A 246 8.48 -13.68 -18.47
C ASP A 246 8.40 -12.58 -17.41
N ILE A 247 7.53 -12.76 -16.41
CA ILE A 247 7.29 -11.79 -15.34
C ILE A 247 7.29 -12.50 -13.98
N PHE A 248 8.04 -11.97 -13.01
CA PHE A 248 8.01 -12.39 -11.62
C PHE A 248 7.03 -11.51 -10.81
N SER A 249 6.13 -12.13 -10.05
CA SER A 249 5.03 -11.48 -9.34
C SER A 249 5.09 -11.77 -7.83
N PRO A 250 5.89 -11.04 -7.04
CA PRO A 250 5.96 -11.22 -5.61
C PRO A 250 4.69 -10.71 -4.91
N CYS A 251 3.95 -11.62 -4.28
CA CYS A 251 2.66 -11.39 -3.62
C CYS A 251 2.62 -11.84 -2.15
N ALA A 252 3.78 -12.18 -1.57
CA ALA A 252 3.90 -12.69 -0.20
C ALA A 252 4.42 -11.65 0.80
N ARG A 253 5.70 -11.29 0.71
CA ARG A 253 6.41 -10.40 1.65
C ARG A 253 7.27 -9.38 0.91
N GLY A 254 7.53 -8.26 1.57
CA GLY A 254 8.50 -7.25 1.11
C GLY A 254 9.95 -7.72 1.26
N GLY A 255 10.88 -6.94 0.71
CA GLY A 255 12.32 -7.16 0.76
C GLY A 255 12.79 -8.35 -0.06
N ILE A 256 11.95 -8.89 -0.95
CA ILE A 256 12.27 -10.06 -1.76
C ILE A 256 13.32 -9.75 -2.82
N ILE A 257 13.41 -8.49 -3.28
CA ILE A 257 14.47 -8.04 -4.17
C ILE A 257 15.57 -7.43 -3.32
N ASN A 258 16.66 -8.16 -3.17
CA ASN A 258 17.80 -7.84 -2.31
C ASN A 258 19.10 -8.38 -2.91
N ASP A 259 20.22 -8.17 -2.23
CA ASP A 259 21.56 -8.62 -2.64
C ASP A 259 21.66 -10.11 -2.99
N GLN A 260 20.86 -10.96 -2.37
CA GLN A 260 20.91 -12.41 -2.57
C GLN A 260 20.09 -12.84 -3.78
N THR A 261 18.91 -12.25 -3.97
CA THR A 261 17.94 -12.69 -4.98
C THR A 261 18.14 -12.01 -6.32
N ILE A 262 18.64 -10.76 -6.33
CA ILE A 262 18.66 -9.93 -7.54
C ILE A 262 19.48 -10.56 -8.67
N SER A 263 20.65 -11.14 -8.36
CA SER A 263 21.52 -11.80 -9.34
C SER A 263 20.96 -13.14 -9.86
N GLU A 264 19.94 -13.67 -9.19
CA GLU A 264 19.36 -14.98 -9.53
C GLU A 264 18.08 -14.86 -10.36
N LEU A 265 17.55 -13.64 -10.52
CA LEU A 265 16.34 -13.36 -11.28
C LEU A 265 16.49 -13.76 -12.74
N ARG A 266 15.52 -14.53 -13.25
CA ARG A 266 15.43 -14.95 -14.66
C ARG A 266 14.11 -14.52 -15.28
N CYS A 267 13.81 -13.23 -15.16
CA CYS A 267 12.60 -12.60 -15.68
C CYS A 267 12.92 -11.31 -16.43
N HIS A 268 11.97 -10.84 -17.24
CA HIS A 268 12.08 -9.56 -17.95
C HIS A 268 11.48 -8.40 -17.14
N ALA A 269 10.56 -8.72 -16.23
CA ALA A 269 9.95 -7.73 -15.37
C ALA A 269 9.48 -8.29 -14.02
N ILE A 270 9.27 -7.37 -13.08
CA ILE A 270 8.75 -7.65 -11.74
C ILE A 270 7.47 -6.83 -11.54
N VAL A 271 6.36 -7.52 -11.28
CA VAL A 271 5.03 -6.92 -11.09
C VAL A 271 4.27 -7.67 -9.99
N GLY A 272 4.40 -7.23 -8.74
CA GLY A 272 3.85 -7.94 -7.58
C GLY A 272 2.86 -7.13 -6.75
N SER A 273 2.09 -7.82 -5.89
CA SER A 273 1.21 -7.15 -4.91
C SER A 273 1.88 -6.86 -3.57
N ALA A 274 3.04 -7.47 -3.29
CA ALA A 274 3.75 -7.27 -2.02
C ALA A 274 4.13 -5.78 -1.84
N ASN A 275 4.11 -5.30 -0.59
CA ASN A 275 4.58 -3.95 -0.27
C ASN A 275 6.07 -3.97 0.07
N ASN A 276 6.79 -2.91 -0.30
CA ASN A 276 8.23 -2.75 -0.15
C ASN A 276 9.00 -3.90 -0.81
N GLN A 277 8.75 -4.16 -2.09
CA GLN A 277 9.36 -5.29 -2.82
C GLN A 277 10.88 -5.19 -2.89
N LEU A 278 11.38 -3.97 -3.15
CA LEU A 278 12.79 -3.63 -3.03
C LEU A 278 13.16 -3.57 -1.55
N ALA A 279 14.20 -4.31 -1.14
CA ALA A 279 14.73 -4.19 0.22
C ALA A 279 15.35 -2.82 0.48
N GLU A 280 15.91 -2.20 -0.56
CA GLU A 280 16.55 -0.88 -0.55
C GLU A 280 16.43 -0.25 -1.95
N HIS A 281 16.45 1.08 -2.04
CA HIS A 281 16.29 1.79 -3.32
C HIS A 281 17.39 1.42 -4.35
N ARG A 282 18.63 1.15 -3.90
CA ARG A 282 19.73 0.72 -4.76
C ARG A 282 19.44 -0.56 -5.56
N HIS A 283 18.57 -1.43 -5.05
CA HIS A 283 18.16 -2.62 -5.79
C HIS A 283 17.30 -2.25 -7.01
N GLY A 284 16.57 -1.13 -6.96
CA GLY A 284 15.87 -0.57 -8.12
C GLY A 284 16.84 -0.06 -9.19
N ASP A 285 17.97 0.54 -8.78
CA ASP A 285 19.04 0.95 -9.70
C ASP A 285 19.67 -0.26 -10.38
N GLN A 286 19.97 -1.32 -9.63
CA GLN A 286 20.51 -2.57 -10.15
C GLN A 286 19.56 -3.26 -11.13
N LEU A 287 18.25 -3.30 -10.83
CA LEU A 287 17.27 -3.84 -11.78
C LEU A 287 17.26 -3.07 -13.10
N PHE A 288 17.36 -1.73 -13.02
CA PHE A 288 17.44 -0.87 -14.19
C PHE A 288 18.71 -1.15 -15.02
N GLU A 289 19.87 -1.28 -14.38
CA GLU A 289 21.13 -1.65 -15.03
C GLU A 289 21.08 -3.03 -15.70
N MET A 290 20.35 -3.98 -15.10
CA MET A 290 20.12 -5.32 -15.66
C MET A 290 19.09 -5.34 -16.79
N GLY A 291 18.39 -4.23 -17.05
CA GLY A 291 17.30 -4.16 -18.03
C GLY A 291 16.04 -4.91 -17.60
N ILE A 292 15.87 -5.21 -16.30
CA ILE A 292 14.65 -5.80 -15.75
C ILE A 292 13.69 -4.67 -15.41
N LEU A 293 12.50 -4.67 -16.01
CA LEU A 293 11.49 -3.67 -15.69
C LEU A 293 10.91 -3.92 -14.29
N TYR A 294 10.89 -2.89 -13.47
CA TYR A 294 10.24 -2.93 -12.18
C TYR A 294 8.97 -2.10 -12.24
N ALA A 295 7.81 -2.71 -12.00
CA ALA A 295 6.58 -1.96 -11.76
C ALA A 295 6.57 -1.50 -10.30
N PRO A 296 6.59 -0.18 -10.01
CA PRO A 296 6.59 0.32 -8.64
C PRO A 296 5.44 -0.29 -7.84
N ASP A 297 5.78 -0.95 -6.75
CA ASP A 297 4.85 -1.77 -5.97
C ASP A 297 3.64 -0.97 -5.46
N TYR A 298 3.90 0.25 -4.99
CA TYR A 298 2.90 1.15 -4.48
C TYR A 298 1.90 1.62 -5.55
N LEU A 299 2.23 1.55 -6.83
CA LEU A 299 1.26 1.76 -7.91
C LEU A 299 0.42 0.49 -8.16
N VAL A 300 1.08 -0.63 -8.44
CA VAL A 300 0.37 -1.83 -8.91
C VAL A 300 -0.51 -2.48 -7.84
N ASN A 301 -0.17 -2.31 -6.57
CA ASN A 301 -0.99 -2.79 -5.45
C ASN A 301 -1.97 -1.74 -4.91
N ALA A 302 -2.18 -0.62 -5.61
CA ALA A 302 -3.02 0.48 -5.15
C ALA A 302 -4.53 0.22 -5.26
N GLY A 303 -4.99 -0.89 -5.86
CA GLY A 303 -6.42 -1.17 -6.03
C GLY A 303 -7.21 -1.11 -4.72
N GLY A 304 -6.66 -1.63 -3.62
CA GLY A 304 -7.28 -1.51 -2.30
C GLY A 304 -7.38 -0.06 -1.81
N LEU A 305 -6.38 0.78 -2.09
CA LEU A 305 -6.44 2.21 -1.78
C LEU A 305 -7.51 2.92 -2.62
N ILE A 306 -7.61 2.60 -3.91
CA ILE A 306 -8.63 3.17 -4.81
C ILE A 306 -10.04 2.89 -4.27
N GLN A 307 -10.29 1.67 -3.78
CA GLN A 307 -11.56 1.33 -3.13
C GLN A 307 -11.82 2.19 -1.89
N VAL A 308 -10.84 2.29 -1.00
CA VAL A 308 -10.97 3.04 0.26
C VAL A 308 -11.11 4.55 0.02
N ALA A 309 -10.44 5.09 -1.00
CA ALA A 309 -10.61 6.47 -1.44
C ALA A 309 -12.02 6.71 -2.02
N ALA A 310 -12.53 5.77 -2.84
CA ALA A 310 -13.89 5.84 -3.35
C ALA A 310 -14.94 5.80 -2.21
N GLU A 311 -14.74 4.96 -1.20
CA GLU A 311 -15.57 4.95 0.01
C GLU A 311 -15.55 6.31 0.72
N ALA A 312 -14.37 6.93 0.85
CA ALA A 312 -14.20 8.24 1.46
C ALA A 312 -14.87 9.37 0.69
N GLU A 313 -14.94 9.26 -0.64
CA GLU A 313 -15.67 10.16 -1.53
C GLU A 313 -17.19 9.88 -1.55
N GLY A 314 -17.65 8.84 -0.85
CA GLY A 314 -19.06 8.45 -0.79
C GLY A 314 -19.53 7.59 -1.96
N VAL A 315 -18.59 7.09 -2.78
CA VAL A 315 -18.89 6.20 -3.91
C VAL A 315 -19.03 4.76 -3.41
N LYS A 316 -20.21 4.16 -3.63
CA LYS A 316 -20.55 2.80 -3.20
C LYS A 316 -20.70 1.79 -4.35
N ASN A 317 -20.09 2.08 -5.49
CA ASN A 317 -20.18 1.28 -6.70
C ASN A 317 -18.88 0.49 -6.90
N LYS A 318 -18.96 -0.86 -6.87
CA LYS A 318 -17.80 -1.73 -7.03
C LYS A 318 -17.28 -1.75 -8.46
N GLU A 319 -18.17 -1.66 -9.44
CA GLU A 319 -17.81 -1.57 -10.86
C GLU A 319 -17.01 -0.29 -11.16
N PHE A 320 -17.35 0.82 -10.49
CA PHE A 320 -16.56 2.05 -10.55
C PHE A 320 -15.15 1.85 -10.02
N VAL A 321 -14.98 1.16 -8.89
CA VAL A 321 -13.66 0.87 -8.33
C VAL A 321 -12.82 0.02 -9.28
N VAL A 322 -13.40 -1.02 -9.88
CA VAL A 322 -12.71 -1.85 -10.87
C VAL A 322 -12.33 -1.04 -12.11
N ALA A 323 -13.24 -0.20 -12.62
CA ALA A 323 -12.96 0.68 -13.74
C ALA A 323 -11.84 1.69 -13.44
N LYS A 324 -11.84 2.30 -12.25
CA LYS A 324 -10.79 3.23 -11.80
C LYS A 324 -9.45 2.51 -11.60
N THR A 325 -9.47 1.26 -11.17
CA THR A 325 -8.27 0.41 -11.05
C THR A 325 -7.58 0.19 -12.40
N LYS A 326 -8.31 0.21 -13.53
CA LYS A 326 -7.72 0.12 -14.87
C LYS A 326 -6.74 1.24 -15.17
N ALA A 327 -6.87 2.42 -14.54
CA ALA A 327 -5.94 3.54 -14.71
C ALA A 327 -4.49 3.21 -14.28
N ILE A 328 -4.29 2.16 -13.48
CA ILE A 328 -2.97 1.62 -13.16
C ILE A 328 -2.22 1.22 -14.44
N TYR A 329 -2.92 0.68 -15.44
CA TYR A 329 -2.35 0.32 -16.74
C TYR A 329 -1.68 1.52 -17.40
N ASP A 330 -2.44 2.60 -17.57
CA ASP A 330 -1.98 3.81 -18.27
C ASP A 330 -0.88 4.53 -17.48
N MET A 331 -1.00 4.59 -16.16
CA MET A 331 0.02 5.19 -15.30
C MET A 331 1.34 4.40 -15.35
N LEU A 332 1.28 3.07 -15.37
CA LEU A 332 2.48 2.25 -15.46
C LEU A 332 3.18 2.40 -16.81
N LEU A 333 2.42 2.47 -17.92
CA LEU A 333 2.99 2.80 -19.23
C LEU A 333 3.67 4.18 -19.22
N LYS A 334 3.05 5.18 -18.59
CA LYS A 334 3.64 6.52 -18.45
C LYS A 334 4.96 6.48 -17.66
N ILE A 335 5.04 5.68 -16.59
CA ILE A 335 6.28 5.47 -15.83
C ILE A 335 7.36 4.83 -16.68
N TYR A 336 7.03 3.76 -17.41
CA TYR A 336 8.01 3.06 -18.26
C TYR A 336 8.52 3.95 -19.41
N GLU A 337 7.64 4.70 -20.07
CA GLU A 337 8.05 5.64 -21.12
C GLU A 337 8.92 6.77 -20.56
N ARG A 338 8.59 7.29 -19.37
CA ARG A 338 9.43 8.29 -18.69
C ARG A 338 10.80 7.72 -18.34
N SER A 339 10.84 6.56 -17.70
CA SER A 339 12.08 5.85 -17.34
C SER A 339 12.97 5.64 -18.57
N LYS A 340 12.39 5.19 -19.70
CA LYS A 340 13.11 5.00 -20.96
C LYS A 340 13.60 6.32 -21.57
N ARG A 341 12.79 7.37 -21.56
CA ARG A 341 13.14 8.68 -22.14
C ARG A 341 14.23 9.38 -21.34
N GLU A 342 14.15 9.35 -20.02
CA GLU A 342 15.02 10.08 -19.10
C GLU A 342 16.20 9.24 -18.61
N GLN A 343 16.23 7.94 -18.94
CA GLN A 343 17.28 7.00 -18.54
C GLN A 343 17.44 6.92 -17.01
N ILE A 344 16.31 6.86 -16.30
CA ILE A 344 16.24 6.71 -14.85
C ILE A 344 15.47 5.45 -14.46
N PRO A 345 15.74 4.83 -13.30
CA PRO A 345 14.95 3.72 -12.79
C PRO A 345 13.47 4.06 -12.64
N THR A 346 12.62 3.04 -12.78
CA THR A 346 11.15 3.22 -12.76
C THR A 346 10.62 3.72 -11.42
N TYR A 347 11.26 3.37 -10.30
CA TYR A 347 10.88 3.88 -8.98
C TYR A 347 11.09 5.40 -8.89
N GLN A 348 12.22 5.91 -9.41
CA GLN A 348 12.50 7.35 -9.46
C GLN A 348 11.54 8.07 -10.42
N ALA A 349 11.27 7.48 -11.58
CA ALA A 349 10.31 8.04 -12.54
C ALA A 349 8.90 8.18 -11.93
N ALA A 350 8.48 7.22 -11.12
CA ALA A 350 7.22 7.28 -10.40
C ALA A 350 7.22 8.35 -9.31
N ASP A 351 8.28 8.45 -8.50
CA ASP A 351 8.41 9.48 -7.47
C ASP A 351 8.38 10.90 -8.07
N GLN A 352 9.04 11.11 -9.21
CA GLN A 352 8.99 12.39 -9.94
C GLN A 352 7.58 12.72 -10.43
N ILE A 353 6.83 11.74 -10.95
CA ILE A 353 5.43 11.94 -11.38
C ILE A 353 4.55 12.35 -10.19
N VAL A 354 4.75 11.74 -9.02
CA VAL A 354 4.04 12.12 -7.80
C VAL A 354 4.36 13.56 -7.42
N GLN A 355 5.64 13.91 -7.35
CA GLN A 355 6.07 15.24 -6.94
C GLN A 355 5.50 16.32 -7.87
N GLU A 356 5.59 16.12 -9.18
CA GLU A 356 5.00 17.02 -10.17
C GLU A 356 3.48 17.18 -9.97
N ARG A 357 2.76 16.09 -9.66
CA ARG A 357 1.32 16.16 -9.41
C ARG A 357 1.03 17.01 -8.18
N ILE A 358 1.75 16.79 -7.09
CA ILE A 358 1.60 17.56 -5.84
C ILE A 358 1.83 19.05 -6.11
N GLU A 359 2.91 19.41 -6.79
CA GLU A 359 3.25 20.80 -7.13
C GLU A 359 2.19 21.45 -8.03
N ASN A 360 1.74 20.74 -9.06
CA ASN A 360 0.70 21.25 -9.96
C ASN A 360 -0.63 21.50 -9.24
N VAL A 361 -1.05 20.57 -8.38
CA VAL A 361 -2.30 20.73 -7.60
C VAL A 361 -2.15 21.85 -6.57
N ALA A 362 -0.98 21.99 -5.93
CA ALA A 362 -0.70 23.08 -5.01
C ALA A 362 -0.87 24.45 -5.68
N GLU A 363 -0.38 24.59 -6.92
CA GLU A 363 -0.53 25.82 -7.70
C GLU A 363 -1.99 26.09 -8.07
N ILE A 364 -2.72 25.06 -8.54
CA ILE A 364 -4.16 25.18 -8.88
C ILE A 364 -4.98 25.62 -7.66
N ARG A 365 -4.69 25.08 -6.47
CA ARG A 365 -5.40 25.41 -5.23
C ARG A 365 -5.19 26.84 -4.73
N ARG A 366 -4.28 27.62 -5.33
CA ARG A 366 -4.15 29.06 -5.09
C ARG A 366 -5.33 29.85 -5.68
N ILE A 367 -6.05 29.28 -6.65
CA ILE A 367 -7.27 29.88 -7.21
C ILE A 367 -8.39 29.75 -6.17
N SER A 368 -8.84 30.88 -5.64
CA SER A 368 -9.90 30.92 -4.63
C SER A 368 -11.25 30.43 -5.19
N LEU A 369 -11.92 29.52 -4.47
CA LEU A 369 -13.22 28.98 -4.86
C LEU A 369 -14.41 29.93 -4.65
N GLY A 370 -14.19 31.17 -4.17
CA GLY A 370 -15.28 32.11 -3.89
C GLY A 370 -16.25 31.54 -2.85
N LEU A 371 -15.97 31.76 -1.57
CA LEU A 371 -16.73 31.17 -0.46
C LEU A 371 -18.26 31.29 -0.64
N VAL A 372 -18.95 30.19 -0.92
CA VAL A 372 -20.32 30.02 -0.43
C VAL A 372 -20.18 29.56 1.00
N GLN A 373 -20.41 30.48 1.94
CA GLN A 373 -20.74 30.08 3.31
C GLN A 373 -22.03 29.26 3.24
N GLU A 374 -21.91 27.93 3.16
CA GLU A 374 -22.99 27.08 3.61
C GLU A 374 -23.10 27.29 5.13
N GLY A 375 -23.93 28.25 5.51
CA GLY A 375 -24.27 28.53 6.88
C GLY A 375 -24.85 27.27 7.51
N LYS A 376 -24.04 26.55 8.29
CA LYS A 376 -24.58 25.71 9.36
C LYS A 376 -24.84 26.61 10.54
N GLY A 377 -26.06 27.14 10.54
CA GLY A 377 -26.61 27.91 11.64
C GLY A 377 -26.73 27.07 12.92
N ARG A 378 -26.54 27.81 14.02
CA ARG A 378 -26.92 27.57 15.42
C ARG A 378 -26.40 26.32 16.13
#